data_AF-A0ABD2Q929-F1
#
_entry.id   AF-A0ABD2Q929-F1
#
_cell.length_a   1.000
_cell.length_b   1.000
_cell.length_c   1.000
_cell.angle_alpha   90.00
_cell.angle_beta   90.00
_cell.angle_gamma   90.00
#
_symmetry.space_group_name_H-M   'P 1'
#
loop_
_entity.id
_entity.type
_entity.pdbx_description
1 polymer ?
#
loop_
_entity_poly.entity_id
_entity_poly.type
_entity_poly.pdbx_seq_one_letter_code
_entity_poly.pdbx_strand_id
1 'polypeptide(L)'
;MAVILNMDKSLSHLFIWLERLLQVSYNDLNYELMSPIFTGLVLRGDQESHLRIRQLVAEAPWLGKVQEYVSKIVQLCVIPPLIVSLFTCCPDATFRKNSLKFLEHHLNLPVDRIVRLNDISRLLHNFIQQLDHNFNSVHEGLTWLALLSSDRRKQPKEPAQLVESFLSDHLCGILAHFDSILLNDSISLDERVQALGSITQLINLLPARVVSRMRAKFLTTMKCFHFSLRKNHMPFELII
;
A
#
# COMPACT_ATOMS: atom_id res chain seq x y z
N MET A 1 -16.31 19.24 4.72
CA MET A 1 -17.78 19.07 4.87
C MET A 1 -18.48 18.98 3.51
N ALA A 2 -17.94 19.53 2.41
CA ALA A 2 -18.66 19.65 1.15
C ALA A 2 -18.38 18.52 0.13
N VAL A 3 -17.23 17.80 0.18
CA VAL A 3 -16.98 16.69 -0.78
C VAL A 3 -17.97 15.55 -0.57
N ILE A 4 -18.27 15.23 0.68
CA ILE A 4 -19.17 14.12 1.02
C ILE A 4 -20.64 14.55 0.92
N LEU A 5 -20.97 15.81 1.19
CA LEU A 5 -22.31 16.34 0.92
C LEU A 5 -22.64 16.39 -0.58
N ASN A 6 -21.63 16.51 -1.45
CA ASN A 6 -21.78 16.39 -2.91
C ASN A 6 -21.54 14.96 -3.43
N MET A 7 -21.07 14.06 -2.58
CA MET A 7 -21.13 12.63 -2.86
C MET A 7 -22.52 12.15 -2.47
N ASP A 8 -23.38 12.01 -3.48
CA ASP A 8 -24.63 11.24 -3.50
C ASP A 8 -25.27 11.05 -2.11
N LYS A 9 -26.33 11.79 -1.77
CA LYS A 9 -26.90 11.99 -0.41
C LYS A 9 -26.70 10.81 0.57
N SER A 10 -26.89 9.58 0.10
CA SER A 10 -26.50 8.30 0.70
C SER A 10 -25.14 8.27 1.44
N LEU A 11 -24.03 8.74 0.82
CA LEU A 11 -22.70 8.72 1.42
C LEU A 11 -22.55 9.75 2.54
N SER A 12 -23.15 10.93 2.40
CA SER A 12 -23.20 11.92 3.50
C SER A 12 -23.93 11.38 4.73
N HIS A 13 -25.02 10.65 4.53
CA HIS A 13 -25.73 9.97 5.61
C HIS A 13 -24.90 8.86 6.23
N LEU A 14 -24.16 8.07 5.44
CA LEU A 14 -23.26 7.04 5.95
C LEU A 14 -22.14 7.62 6.80
N PHE A 15 -21.54 8.74 6.41
CA PHE A 15 -20.50 9.39 7.22
C PHE A 15 -21.03 9.92 8.56
N ILE A 16 -22.22 10.53 8.57
CA ILE A 16 -22.88 10.97 9.82
C ILE A 16 -23.22 9.76 10.70
N TRP A 17 -23.63 8.64 10.09
CA TRP A 17 -23.88 7.39 10.81
C TRP A 17 -22.60 6.78 11.38
N LEU A 18 -21.51 6.75 10.61
CA LEU A 18 -20.22 6.23 11.05
C LEU A 18 -19.60 7.10 12.16
N GLU A 19 -19.70 8.42 12.05
CA GLU A 19 -19.29 9.37 13.10
C GLU A 19 -20.04 9.09 14.41
N ARG A 20 -21.35 8.83 14.34
CA ARG A 20 -22.17 8.50 15.52
C ARG A 20 -21.89 7.11 16.08
N LEU A 21 -21.68 6.13 15.20
CA LEU A 21 -21.50 4.73 15.58
C LEU A 21 -20.11 4.50 16.19
N LEU A 22 -19.07 5.07 15.58
CA LEU A 22 -17.68 4.90 15.98
C LEU A 22 -17.21 5.93 17.00
N GLN A 23 -17.99 7.01 17.22
CA GLN A 23 -17.62 8.14 18.09
C GLN A 23 -16.28 8.80 17.69
N VAL A 24 -15.94 8.74 16.41
CA VAL A 24 -14.70 9.27 15.84
C VAL A 24 -15.00 10.60 15.16
N SER A 25 -14.09 11.57 15.26
CA SER A 25 -14.30 12.88 14.64
C SER A 25 -14.39 12.76 13.11
N TYR A 26 -15.21 13.61 12.48
CA TYR A 26 -15.30 13.68 11.03
C TYR A 26 -13.94 13.79 10.32
N ASN A 27 -12.96 14.48 10.92
CA ASN A 27 -11.64 14.67 10.33
C ASN A 27 -10.83 13.37 10.31
N ASP A 28 -10.91 12.58 11.39
CA ASP A 28 -10.21 11.29 11.50
C ASP A 28 -10.86 10.26 10.57
N LEU A 29 -12.19 10.23 10.52
CA LEU A 29 -12.93 9.37 9.59
C LEU A 29 -12.63 9.73 8.13
N ASN A 30 -12.55 11.03 7.82
CA ASN A 30 -12.15 11.49 6.50
C ASN A 30 -10.72 11.03 6.20
N TYR A 31 -9.77 11.24 7.11
CA TYR A 31 -8.38 10.79 6.96
C TYR A 31 -8.26 9.29 6.65
N GLU A 32 -8.96 8.43 7.38
CA GLU A 32 -8.94 6.98 7.13
C GLU A 32 -9.59 6.60 5.79
N LEU A 33 -10.71 7.24 5.45
CA LEU A 33 -11.47 6.91 4.24
C LEU A 33 -10.95 7.61 2.98
N MET A 34 -10.03 8.58 3.09
CA MET A 34 -9.42 9.27 1.95
C MET A 34 -8.83 8.28 0.95
N SER A 35 -8.01 7.33 1.44
CA SER A 35 -7.34 6.34 0.60
C SER A 35 -8.30 5.41 -0.15
N PRO A 36 -9.26 4.72 0.51
CA PRO A 36 -10.21 3.86 -0.19
C PRO A 36 -11.16 4.63 -1.11
N ILE A 37 -11.59 5.85 -0.75
CA ILE A 37 -12.43 6.69 -1.63
C ILE A 37 -11.64 7.11 -2.87
N PHE A 38 -10.40 7.57 -2.70
CA PHE A 38 -9.53 7.92 -3.82
C PHE A 38 -9.33 6.73 -4.77
N THR A 39 -9.06 5.55 -4.20
CA THR A 39 -8.93 4.31 -4.96
C THR A 39 -10.20 4.00 -5.75
N GLY A 40 -11.37 4.02 -5.11
CA GLY A 40 -12.65 3.77 -5.77
C GLY A 40 -12.93 4.73 -6.93
N LEU A 41 -12.61 6.02 -6.77
CA LEU A 41 -12.78 7.03 -7.82
C LEU A 41 -11.83 6.78 -9.01
N VAL A 42 -10.57 6.43 -8.75
CA VAL A 42 -9.61 6.11 -9.82
C VAL A 42 -10.02 4.84 -10.58
N LEU A 43 -10.55 3.84 -9.87
CA LEU A 43 -11.07 2.61 -10.49
C LEU A 43 -12.29 2.89 -11.37
N ARG A 44 -13.17 3.81 -10.96
CA ARG A 44 -14.35 4.21 -11.73
C ARG A 44 -13.99 4.93 -13.03
N GLY A 45 -12.94 5.76 -13.02
CA GLY A 45 -12.28 6.26 -14.24
C GLY A 45 -13.14 7.15 -15.15
N ASP A 46 -14.22 7.75 -14.63
CA ASP A 46 -15.11 8.64 -15.39
C ASP A 46 -14.74 10.14 -15.22
N GLN A 47 -15.33 11.01 -16.04
CA GLN A 47 -15.10 12.47 -15.95
C GLN A 47 -15.51 13.04 -14.59
N GLU A 48 -16.55 12.46 -13.98
CA GLU A 48 -17.00 12.84 -12.64
C GLU A 48 -15.91 12.54 -11.59
N SER A 49 -15.21 11.41 -11.72
CA SER A 49 -14.11 11.02 -10.82
C SER A 49 -12.98 12.05 -10.82
N HIS A 50 -12.65 12.67 -11.96
CA HIS A 50 -11.64 13.74 -11.99
C HIS A 50 -12.05 14.94 -11.12
N LEU A 51 -13.31 15.36 -11.18
CA LEU A 51 -13.83 16.48 -10.39
C LEU A 51 -13.89 16.12 -8.90
N ARG A 52 -14.38 14.92 -8.59
CA ARG A 52 -14.50 14.41 -7.22
C ARG A 52 -13.14 14.26 -6.55
N ILE A 53 -12.12 13.75 -7.25
CA ILE A 53 -10.76 13.66 -6.71
C ILE A 53 -10.20 15.05 -6.39
N ARG A 54 -10.39 16.03 -7.29
CA ARG A 54 -9.93 17.42 -7.03
C ARG A 54 -10.61 18.02 -5.81
N GLN A 55 -11.92 17.79 -5.65
CA GLN A 55 -12.66 18.23 -4.47
C GLN A 55 -12.14 17.54 -3.19
N LEU A 56 -11.94 16.22 -3.23
CA LEU A 56 -11.38 15.42 -2.14
C LEU A 56 -10.05 15.98 -1.63
N VAL A 57 -9.14 16.30 -2.56
CA VAL A 57 -7.82 16.86 -2.24
C VAL A 57 -7.89 18.31 -1.76
N ALA A 58 -8.81 19.11 -2.30
CA ALA A 58 -8.97 20.52 -1.92
C ALA A 58 -9.54 20.68 -0.50
N GLU A 59 -10.37 19.76 -0.05
CA GLU A 59 -11.00 19.79 1.27
C GLU A 59 -10.22 19.04 2.35
N ALA A 60 -9.09 18.42 2.02
CA ALA A 60 -8.23 17.77 3.01
C ALA A 60 -7.73 18.81 4.03
N PRO A 61 -8.21 18.79 5.29
CA PRO A 61 -8.00 19.88 6.24
C PRO A 61 -6.54 20.04 6.69
N TRP A 62 -5.71 19.00 6.53
CA TRP A 62 -4.30 18.98 6.91
C TRP A 62 -3.34 19.42 5.79
N LEU A 63 -3.84 19.76 4.59
CA LEU A 63 -3.00 20.20 3.47
C LEU A 63 -2.95 21.73 3.35
N GLY A 64 -1.75 22.27 3.13
CA GLY A 64 -1.56 23.71 2.93
C GLY A 64 -2.21 24.20 1.64
N LYS A 65 -3.01 25.28 1.73
CA LYS A 65 -3.78 25.81 0.58
C LYS A 65 -2.91 26.19 -0.63
N VAL A 66 -1.68 26.66 -0.38
CA VAL A 66 -0.74 27.20 -1.39
C VAL A 66 0.09 26.13 -2.12
N GLN A 67 0.05 24.86 -1.68
CA GLN A 67 0.86 23.82 -2.30
C GLN A 67 0.33 23.40 -3.67
N GLU A 68 1.26 23.02 -4.55
CA GLU A 68 0.94 22.41 -5.84
C GLU A 68 0.12 21.13 -5.67
N TYR A 69 -0.81 20.90 -6.61
CA TYR A 69 -1.75 19.78 -6.56
C TYR A 69 -1.06 18.41 -6.45
N VAL A 70 0.03 18.19 -7.20
CA VAL A 70 0.78 16.94 -7.16
C VAL A 70 1.45 16.74 -5.80
N SER A 71 1.99 17.80 -5.20
CA SER A 71 2.56 17.73 -3.84
C SER A 71 1.51 17.34 -2.82
N LYS A 72 0.28 17.87 -2.94
CA LYS A 72 -0.85 17.48 -2.09
C LYS A 72 -1.18 16.00 -2.21
N ILE A 73 -1.26 15.47 -3.43
CA ILE A 73 -1.51 14.04 -3.69
C ILE A 73 -0.40 13.16 -3.08
N VAL A 74 0.86 13.56 -3.23
CA VAL A 74 2.00 12.82 -2.66
C VAL A 74 1.93 12.83 -1.13
N GLN A 75 1.62 13.98 -0.51
CA GLN A 75 1.47 14.09 0.95
C GLN A 75 0.26 13.32 1.49
N LEU A 76 -0.79 13.18 0.68
CA LEU A 76 -1.94 12.33 1.03
C LEU A 76 -1.59 10.85 1.07
N CYS A 77 -0.47 10.44 0.46
CA CYS A 77 0.02 9.07 0.51
C CYS A 77 -0.99 8.02 -0.01
N VAL A 78 -1.90 8.44 -0.89
CA VAL A 78 -2.98 7.60 -1.44
C VAL A 78 -2.54 6.79 -2.67
N ILE A 79 -1.44 7.16 -3.31
CA ILE A 79 -0.94 6.49 -4.51
C ILE A 79 -0.39 5.08 -4.20
N PRO A 80 0.46 4.87 -3.17
CA PRO A 80 0.92 3.52 -2.85
C PRO A 80 -0.19 2.49 -2.63
N PRO A 81 -1.21 2.72 -1.77
CA PRO A 81 -2.30 1.78 -1.58
C PRO A 81 -3.17 1.61 -2.84
N LEU A 82 -3.40 2.68 -3.61
CA LEU A 82 -4.09 2.58 -4.91
C LEU A 82 -3.36 1.61 -5.86
N ILE A 83 -2.06 1.78 -6.06
CA ILE A 83 -1.29 0.92 -6.96
C ILE A 83 -1.37 -0.54 -6.51
N VAL A 84 -1.21 -0.81 -5.21
CA VAL A 84 -1.36 -2.18 -4.69
C VAL A 84 -2.75 -2.73 -4.97
N SER A 85 -3.81 -1.97 -4.70
CA SER A 85 -5.20 -2.39 -4.97
C SER A 85 -5.47 -2.67 -6.46
N LEU A 86 -4.84 -1.92 -7.37
CA LEU A 86 -4.94 -2.14 -8.81
C LEU A 86 -4.34 -3.47 -9.24
N PHE A 87 -3.32 -3.96 -8.54
CA PHE A 87 -2.76 -5.27 -8.81
C PHE A 87 -3.51 -6.38 -8.06
N THR A 88 -3.93 -6.16 -6.81
CA THR A 88 -4.56 -7.23 -6.00
C THR A 88 -6.06 -7.42 -6.27
N CYS A 89 -6.80 -6.34 -6.50
CA CYS A 89 -8.26 -6.39 -6.66
C CYS A 89 -8.73 -6.40 -8.12
N CYS A 90 -7.85 -6.06 -9.08
CA CYS A 90 -8.20 -5.99 -10.50
C CYS A 90 -7.38 -7.01 -11.31
N PRO A 91 -7.92 -8.22 -11.58
CA PRO A 91 -7.19 -9.23 -12.33
C PRO A 91 -7.05 -8.91 -13.82
N ASP A 92 -7.89 -8.01 -14.35
CA ASP A 92 -7.83 -7.62 -15.77
C ASP A 92 -6.70 -6.60 -16.03
N ALA A 93 -5.69 -7.06 -16.77
CA ALA A 93 -4.55 -6.25 -17.17
C ALA A 93 -4.95 -5.05 -18.06
N THR A 94 -6.05 -5.15 -18.83
CA THR A 94 -6.53 -4.04 -19.67
C THR A 94 -7.17 -2.95 -18.82
N PHE A 95 -8.03 -3.34 -17.88
CA PHE A 95 -8.63 -2.44 -16.90
C PHE A 95 -7.55 -1.71 -16.08
N ARG A 96 -6.58 -2.46 -15.54
CA ARG A 96 -5.44 -1.89 -14.80
C ARG A 96 -4.66 -0.85 -15.61
N LYS A 97 -4.38 -1.14 -16.89
CA LYS A 97 -3.72 -0.18 -17.81
C LYS A 97 -4.57 1.07 -18.02
N ASN A 98 -5.89 0.94 -18.12
CA ASN A 98 -6.80 2.07 -18.28
C ASN A 98 -6.87 2.95 -17.02
N SER A 99 -6.94 2.35 -15.83
CA SER A 99 -6.90 3.09 -14.56
C SER A 99 -5.56 3.80 -14.35
N LEU A 100 -4.44 3.18 -14.74
CA LEU A 100 -3.13 3.83 -14.74
C LEU A 100 -3.08 5.01 -15.72
N LYS A 101 -3.59 4.86 -16.95
CA LYS A 101 -3.71 5.96 -17.91
C LYS A 101 -4.60 7.10 -17.43
N PHE A 102 -5.70 6.77 -16.75
CA PHE A 102 -6.56 7.76 -16.12
C PHE A 102 -5.77 8.56 -15.07
N LEU A 103 -4.97 7.89 -14.24
CA LEU A 103 -4.12 8.55 -13.25
C LEU A 103 -3.05 9.43 -13.91
N GLU A 104 -2.41 8.96 -14.98
CA GLU A 104 -1.45 9.75 -15.76
C GLU A 104 -2.09 11.02 -16.33
N HIS A 105 -3.30 10.89 -16.91
CA HIS A 105 -4.04 12.01 -17.45
C HIS A 105 -4.48 12.98 -16.34
N HIS A 106 -4.93 12.47 -15.20
CA HIS A 106 -5.39 13.27 -14.08
C HIS A 106 -4.27 14.11 -13.45
N LEU A 107 -3.09 13.51 -13.28
CA LEU A 107 -1.93 14.16 -12.66
C LEU A 107 -1.02 14.86 -13.69
N ASN A 108 -1.28 14.66 -14.98
CA ASN A 108 -0.43 15.11 -16.09
C ASN A 108 1.05 14.70 -15.91
N LEU A 109 1.26 13.48 -15.40
CA LEU A 109 2.57 12.92 -15.10
C LEU A 109 2.61 11.44 -15.51
N PRO A 110 3.73 10.94 -16.04
CA PRO A 110 3.87 9.52 -16.34
C PRO A 110 3.90 8.69 -15.05
N VAL A 111 3.41 7.44 -15.10
CA VAL A 111 3.34 6.57 -13.90
C VAL A 111 4.70 6.38 -13.25
N ASP A 112 5.79 6.26 -14.03
CA ASP A 112 7.15 6.15 -13.48
C ASP A 112 7.50 7.32 -12.55
N ARG A 113 7.16 8.55 -12.96
CA ARG A 113 7.40 9.75 -12.16
C ARG A 113 6.47 9.80 -10.95
N ILE A 114 5.21 9.39 -11.11
CA ILE A 114 4.25 9.30 -10.00
C ILE A 114 4.77 8.33 -8.92
N VAL A 115 5.28 7.17 -9.32
CA VAL A 115 5.86 6.17 -8.41
C VAL A 115 7.09 6.71 -7.69
N ARG A 116 8.03 7.33 -8.42
CA ARG A 116 9.24 7.92 -7.83
C ARG A 116 8.94 9.03 -6.82
N LEU A 117 7.88 9.81 -7.06
CA LEU A 117 7.44 10.86 -6.14
C LEU A 117 6.80 10.31 -4.85
N ASN A 118 6.31 9.07 -4.85
CA ASN A 118 5.57 8.46 -3.73
C ASN A 118 6.39 7.46 -2.90
N ASP A 119 7.71 7.51 -3.00
CA ASP A 119 8.66 6.60 -2.35
C ASP A 119 8.48 5.12 -2.75
N ILE A 120 9.45 4.60 -3.51
CA ILE A 120 9.47 3.21 -3.98
C ILE A 120 9.47 2.24 -2.79
N SER A 121 10.14 2.58 -1.68
CA SER A 121 10.18 1.74 -0.49
C SER A 121 8.80 1.58 0.13
N ARG A 122 7.98 2.63 0.14
CA ARG A 122 6.61 2.57 0.66
C ARG A 122 5.70 1.70 -0.21
N LEU A 123 5.80 1.85 -1.53
CA LEU A 123 5.09 0.97 -2.48
C LEU A 123 5.49 -0.49 -2.28
N LEU A 124 6.79 -0.76 -2.16
CA LEU A 124 7.34 -2.09 -1.91
C LEU A 124 6.77 -2.69 -0.62
N HIS A 125 6.76 -1.93 0.46
CA HIS A 125 6.22 -2.38 1.75
C HIS A 125 4.74 -2.76 1.65
N ASN A 126 3.92 -1.93 1.00
CA ASN A 126 2.49 -2.22 0.81
C ASN A 126 2.27 -3.47 -0.05
N PHE A 127 3.09 -3.70 -1.09
CA PHE A 127 3.01 -4.93 -1.88
C PHE A 127 3.35 -6.16 -1.03
N ILE A 128 4.44 -6.07 -0.28
CA ILE A 128 4.93 -7.19 0.54
C ILE A 128 3.93 -7.56 1.63
N GLN A 129 3.22 -6.60 2.22
CA GLN A 129 2.17 -6.86 3.20
C GLN A 129 0.98 -7.68 2.64
N GLN A 130 0.80 -7.69 1.31
CA GLN A 130 -0.28 -8.42 0.63
C GLN A 130 0.17 -9.76 0.03
N LEU A 131 1.44 -10.16 0.22
CA LEU A 131 2.02 -11.38 -0.36
C LEU A 131 1.25 -12.64 0.03
N ASP A 132 0.73 -12.69 1.25
CA ASP A 132 0.04 -13.85 1.78
C ASP A 132 -1.29 -14.16 1.04
N HIS A 133 -2.04 -13.12 0.67
CA HIS A 133 -3.40 -13.29 0.13
C HIS A 133 -3.41 -13.45 -1.39
N ASN A 134 -2.56 -12.69 -2.12
CA ASN A 134 -2.61 -12.59 -3.58
C ASN A 134 -1.22 -12.73 -4.20
N PHE A 135 -0.53 -13.84 -3.90
CA PHE A 135 0.85 -14.07 -4.30
C PHE A 135 1.12 -13.76 -5.79
N ASN A 136 0.32 -14.30 -6.71
CA ASN A 136 0.55 -14.13 -8.15
C ASN A 136 0.43 -12.66 -8.59
N SER A 137 -0.61 -11.98 -8.13
CA SER A 137 -0.87 -10.58 -8.51
C SER A 137 0.12 -9.62 -7.87
N VAL A 138 0.52 -9.90 -6.63
CA VAL A 138 1.58 -9.15 -5.95
C VAL A 138 2.93 -9.37 -6.61
N HIS A 139 3.24 -10.62 -7.02
CA HIS A 139 4.47 -10.91 -7.76
C HIS A 139 4.52 -10.17 -9.10
N GLU A 140 3.38 -10.06 -9.81
CA GLU A 140 3.27 -9.24 -11.02
C GLU A 140 3.55 -7.75 -10.71
N GLY A 141 2.98 -7.22 -9.62
CA GLY A 141 3.22 -5.85 -9.15
C GLY A 141 4.67 -5.60 -8.74
N LEU A 142 5.30 -6.54 -8.05
CA LEU A 142 6.71 -6.49 -7.68
C LEU A 142 7.62 -6.56 -8.90
N THR A 143 7.29 -7.37 -9.90
CA THR A 143 8.00 -7.43 -11.19
C THR A 143 7.91 -6.08 -11.89
N TRP A 144 6.73 -5.48 -11.93
CA TRP A 144 6.52 -4.15 -12.50
C TRP A 144 7.33 -3.07 -11.76
N LEU A 145 7.34 -3.08 -10.42
CA LEU A 145 8.12 -2.14 -9.61
C LEU A 145 9.64 -2.33 -9.77
N ALA A 146 10.09 -3.58 -9.87
CA ALA A 146 11.50 -3.91 -10.12
C ALA A 146 11.94 -3.44 -11.52
N LEU A 147 11.08 -3.54 -12.53
CA LEU A 147 11.35 -3.01 -13.87
C LEU A 147 11.44 -1.47 -13.89
N LEU A 148 10.61 -0.78 -13.12
CA LEU A 148 10.65 0.69 -13.01
C LEU A 148 11.91 1.18 -12.29
N SER A 149 12.35 0.45 -11.27
CA SER A 149 13.55 0.79 -10.49
C SER A 149 14.85 0.33 -11.16
N SER A 150 14.79 -0.60 -12.12
CA SER A 150 15.95 -1.07 -12.85
C SER A 150 16.57 0.03 -13.71
N ASP A 151 17.85 0.29 -13.48
CA ASP A 151 18.66 1.18 -14.30
C ASP A 151 18.78 0.58 -15.71
N ARG A 152 18.29 1.27 -16.75
CA ARG A 152 18.33 0.83 -18.18
C ARG A 152 19.73 0.46 -18.71
N ARG A 153 20.77 0.75 -17.91
CA ARG A 153 22.19 0.48 -18.19
C ARG A 153 22.63 -0.92 -17.77
N LYS A 154 21.86 -1.64 -16.94
CA LYS A 154 22.16 -3.02 -16.52
C LYS A 154 21.54 -4.00 -17.53
N GLN A 155 22.28 -5.05 -17.88
CA GLN A 155 21.81 -6.10 -18.80
C GLN A 155 20.44 -6.65 -18.36
N PRO A 156 19.58 -7.08 -19.30
CA PRO A 156 18.30 -7.66 -18.98
C PRO A 156 18.51 -8.95 -18.17
N LYS A 157 18.27 -8.88 -16.86
CA LYS A 157 18.11 -10.07 -16.03
C LYS A 157 16.75 -10.68 -16.35
N GLU A 158 16.64 -12.01 -16.28
CA GLU A 158 15.34 -12.66 -16.30
C GLU A 158 14.42 -12.06 -15.21
N PRO A 159 13.10 -11.95 -15.45
CA PRO A 159 12.18 -11.25 -14.55
C PRO A 159 12.20 -11.83 -13.13
N ALA A 160 12.36 -13.15 -12.98
CA ALA A 160 12.50 -13.79 -11.67
C ALA A 160 13.77 -13.32 -10.93
N GLN A 161 14.93 -13.34 -11.61
CA GLN A 161 16.19 -12.87 -11.05
C GLN A 161 16.19 -11.37 -10.76
N LEU A 162 15.41 -10.60 -11.51
CA LEU A 162 15.22 -9.17 -11.29
C LEU A 162 14.51 -8.93 -9.95
N VAL A 163 13.37 -9.59 -9.72
CA VAL A 163 12.60 -9.49 -8.48
C VAL A 163 13.43 -9.97 -7.29
N GLU A 164 14.10 -11.11 -7.40
CA GLU A 164 14.98 -11.62 -6.34
C GLU A 164 16.07 -10.62 -5.97
N SER A 165 16.74 -10.04 -6.97
CA SER A 165 17.79 -9.04 -6.72
C SER A 165 17.23 -7.75 -6.12
N PHE A 166 16.09 -7.30 -6.61
CA PHE A 166 15.40 -6.12 -6.11
C PHE A 166 14.97 -6.28 -4.65
N LEU A 167 14.35 -7.42 -4.30
CA LEU A 167 13.96 -7.73 -2.92
C LEU A 167 15.19 -7.87 -2.01
N SER A 168 16.27 -8.49 -2.52
CA SER A 168 17.51 -8.66 -1.76
C SER A 168 18.15 -7.31 -1.40
N ASP A 169 18.12 -6.34 -2.32
CA ASP A 169 18.68 -5.00 -2.11
C ASP A 169 17.89 -4.18 -1.08
N HIS A 170 16.58 -4.43 -0.96
CA HIS A 170 15.68 -3.70 -0.05
C HIS A 170 15.33 -4.47 1.23
N LEU A 171 15.88 -5.68 1.42
CA LEU A 171 15.48 -6.62 2.48
C LEU A 171 15.58 -6.03 3.89
N CYS A 172 16.62 -5.24 4.17
CA CYS A 172 16.76 -4.60 5.48
C CYS A 172 15.62 -3.63 5.79
N GLY A 173 15.19 -2.85 4.79
CA GLY A 173 14.08 -1.91 4.91
C GLY A 173 12.75 -2.64 5.09
N ILE A 174 12.55 -3.71 4.32
CA ILE A 174 11.37 -4.58 4.43
C ILE A 174 11.25 -5.18 5.84
N LEU A 175 12.34 -5.73 6.37
CA LEU A 175 12.32 -6.33 7.72
C LEU A 175 12.13 -5.27 8.81
N ALA A 176 12.72 -4.08 8.66
CA ALA A 176 12.47 -2.98 9.59
C ALA A 176 10.99 -2.51 9.56
N HIS A 177 10.36 -2.53 8.38
CA HIS A 177 8.94 -2.25 8.26
C HIS A 177 8.09 -3.30 8.98
N PHE A 178 8.40 -4.59 8.81
CA PHE A 178 7.74 -5.65 9.59
C PHE A 178 7.99 -5.52 11.09
N ASP A 179 9.22 -5.21 11.52
CA ASP A 179 9.53 -4.94 12.94
C ASP A 179 8.60 -3.82 13.47
N SER A 180 8.38 -2.75 12.69
CA SER A 180 7.48 -1.65 13.07
C SER A 180 6.01 -2.07 13.17
N ILE A 181 5.53 -2.95 12.28
CA ILE A 181 4.16 -3.46 12.33
C ILE A 181 3.98 -4.35 13.57
N LEU A 182 4.92 -5.26 13.80
CA LEU A 182 4.83 -6.27 14.85
C LEU A 182 4.96 -5.68 16.25
N LEU A 183 5.72 -4.59 16.40
CA LEU A 183 5.92 -3.90 17.67
C LEU A 183 4.88 -2.80 17.94
N ASN A 184 4.07 -2.43 16.94
CA ASN A 184 3.08 -1.37 17.11
C ASN A 184 1.80 -1.90 17.77
N ASP A 185 1.51 -1.39 18.97
CA ASP A 185 0.34 -1.77 19.76
C ASP A 185 -1.00 -1.36 19.12
N SER A 186 -1.01 -0.36 18.24
CA SER A 186 -2.24 0.09 17.58
C SER A 186 -2.70 -0.83 16.45
N ILE A 187 -1.86 -1.77 16.01
CA ILE A 187 -2.15 -2.67 14.89
C ILE A 187 -2.90 -3.91 15.40
N SER A 188 -3.97 -4.27 14.69
CA SER A 188 -4.82 -5.42 15.00
C SER A 188 -4.03 -6.73 14.98
N LEU A 189 -4.50 -7.75 15.71
CA LEU A 189 -3.86 -9.06 15.71
C LEU A 189 -3.89 -9.69 14.30
N ASP A 190 -4.99 -9.53 13.58
CA ASP A 190 -5.19 -10.08 12.24
C ASP A 190 -4.14 -9.54 11.26
N GLU A 191 -3.87 -8.23 11.30
CA GLU A 191 -2.80 -7.61 10.49
C GLU A 191 -1.40 -8.14 10.84
N ARG A 192 -1.15 -8.48 12.11
CA ARG A 192 0.14 -9.08 12.53
C ARG A 192 0.27 -10.53 12.06
N VAL A 193 -0.83 -11.29 12.05
CA VAL A 193 -0.86 -12.65 11.48
C VAL A 193 -0.65 -12.61 9.97
N GLN A 194 -1.32 -11.68 9.28
CA GLN A 194 -1.10 -11.45 7.84
C GLN A 194 0.36 -11.07 7.53
N ALA A 195 0.97 -10.24 8.37
CA ALA A 195 2.38 -9.89 8.23
C ALA A 195 3.29 -11.12 8.34
N LEU A 196 2.96 -12.08 9.22
CA LEU A 196 3.70 -13.35 9.34
C LEU A 196 3.58 -14.22 8.08
N GLY A 197 2.36 -14.38 7.56
CA GLY A 197 2.14 -15.09 6.30
C GLY A 197 2.96 -14.47 5.16
N SER A 198 2.98 -13.14 5.12
CA SER A 198 3.76 -12.37 4.15
C SER A 198 5.27 -12.54 4.31
N ILE A 199 5.80 -12.60 5.54
CA ILE A 199 7.23 -12.91 5.80
C ILE A 199 7.57 -14.32 5.32
N THR A 200 6.67 -15.29 5.54
CA THR A 200 6.87 -16.68 5.10
C THR A 200 6.96 -16.75 3.58
N GLN A 201 6.03 -16.10 2.86
CA GLN A 201 6.08 -16.03 1.40
C GLN A 201 7.31 -15.25 0.91
N LEU A 202 7.72 -14.20 1.60
CA LEU A 202 8.93 -13.45 1.28
C LEU A 202 10.19 -14.33 1.38
N ILE A 203 10.30 -15.18 2.40
CA ILE A 203 11.42 -16.11 2.54
C ILE A 203 11.48 -17.09 1.36
N ASN A 204 10.32 -17.56 0.89
CA ASN A 204 10.22 -18.45 -0.28
C ASN A 204 10.64 -17.76 -1.60
N LEU A 205 10.44 -16.44 -1.70
CA LEU A 205 10.85 -15.63 -2.86
C LEU A 205 12.33 -15.25 -2.87
N LEU A 206 13.03 -15.37 -1.74
CA LEU A 206 14.41 -14.94 -1.62
C LEU A 206 15.39 -16.11 -1.88
N PRO A 207 16.54 -15.85 -2.52
CA PRO A 207 17.57 -16.86 -2.67
C PRO A 207 18.06 -17.37 -1.31
N ALA A 208 18.27 -18.68 -1.17
CA ALA A 208 18.70 -19.31 0.09
C ALA A 208 19.97 -18.69 0.71
N ARG A 209 20.89 -18.19 -0.14
CA ARG A 209 22.10 -17.46 0.31
C ARG A 209 21.77 -16.16 1.05
N VAL A 210 20.76 -15.42 0.59
CA VAL A 210 20.35 -14.13 1.16
C VAL A 210 19.64 -14.35 2.48
N VAL A 211 18.71 -15.31 2.51
CA VAL A 211 18.05 -15.76 3.75
C VAL A 211 19.10 -16.17 4.76
N SER A 212 20.09 -16.97 4.34
CA SER A 212 21.17 -17.44 5.21
C SER A 212 22.02 -16.31 5.79
N ARG A 213 22.39 -15.32 4.97
CA ARG A 213 23.12 -14.12 5.42
C ARG A 213 22.32 -13.30 6.43
N MET A 214 21.00 -13.22 6.25
CA MET A 214 20.09 -12.38 7.04
C MET A 214 19.38 -13.14 8.18
N ARG A 215 19.74 -14.40 8.45
CA ARG A 215 19.09 -15.27 9.46
C ARG A 215 18.89 -14.58 10.80
N ALA A 216 19.92 -13.88 11.29
CA ALA A 216 19.84 -13.16 12.57
C ALA A 216 18.75 -12.08 12.56
N LYS A 217 18.60 -11.34 11.46
CA LYS A 217 17.58 -10.30 11.32
C LYS A 217 16.18 -10.92 11.22
N PHE A 218 16.00 -11.98 10.44
CA PHE A 218 14.74 -12.73 10.39
C PHE A 218 14.34 -13.29 11.76
N LEU A 219 15.29 -13.90 12.50
CA LEU A 219 15.04 -14.40 13.85
C LEU A 219 14.64 -13.27 14.81
N THR A 220 15.22 -12.09 14.69
CA THR A 220 14.81 -10.92 15.49
C THR A 220 13.38 -10.51 15.17
N THR A 221 13.00 -10.40 13.90
CA THR A 221 11.62 -10.09 13.49
C THR A 221 10.63 -11.15 14.01
N MET A 222 10.99 -12.43 13.93
CA MET A 222 10.18 -13.52 14.50
C MET A 222 10.07 -13.45 16.04
N LYS A 223 11.12 -13.02 16.74
CA LYS A 223 11.06 -12.77 18.19
C LYS A 223 10.15 -11.59 18.53
N CYS A 224 10.15 -10.52 17.74
CA CYS A 224 9.21 -9.40 17.89
C CYS A 224 7.76 -9.89 17.78
N PHE A 225 7.47 -10.78 16.84
CA PHE A 225 6.17 -11.42 16.73
C PHE A 225 5.82 -12.29 17.95
N HIS A 226 6.73 -13.15 18.40
CA HIS A 226 6.51 -13.98 19.60
C HIS A 226 6.20 -13.11 20.84
N PHE A 227 6.93 -12.02 21.01
CA PHE A 227 6.68 -11.05 22.07
C PHE A 227 5.29 -10.41 21.95
N SER A 228 4.91 -9.98 20.74
CA SER A 228 3.60 -9.42 20.44
C SER A 228 2.45 -10.39 20.77
N LEU A 229 2.58 -11.66 20.39
CA LEU A 229 1.58 -12.69 20.71
C LEU A 229 1.44 -12.92 22.22
N ARG A 230 2.57 -12.99 22.93
CA ARG A 230 2.58 -13.20 24.38
C ARG A 230 1.92 -12.05 25.13
N LYS A 231 2.10 -10.81 24.66
CA LYS A 231 1.44 -9.62 25.22
C LYS A 231 -0.08 -9.67 25.06
N ASN A 232 -0.58 -10.29 23.99
CA ASN A 232 -2.01 -10.44 23.70
C ASN A 232 -2.63 -11.72 24.31
N HIS A 233 -1.93 -12.42 25.22
CA HIS A 233 -2.41 -13.63 25.91
C HIS A 233 -2.88 -14.78 24.99
N MET A 234 -2.34 -14.89 23.77
CA MET A 234 -2.67 -15.99 22.87
C MET A 234 -1.71 -17.17 23.04
N PRO A 235 -2.21 -18.42 23.12
CA PRO A 235 -1.36 -19.60 23.09
C PRO A 235 -0.79 -19.79 21.68
N PHE A 236 0.51 -20.10 21.60
CA PHE A 236 1.25 -20.32 20.35
C PHE A 236 0.70 -21.48 19.50
N GLU A 237 -0.12 -22.35 20.09
CA GLU A 237 -0.67 -23.57 19.51
C GLU A 237 -1.82 -23.32 18.51
N LEU A 238 -2.37 -22.11 18.43
CA LEU A 238 -3.48 -21.77 17.51
C LEU A 238 -3.01 -21.18 16.15
N ILE A 239 -1.70 -21.03 15.94
CA ILE A 239 -1.13 -20.28 14.79
C ILE A 239 -0.27 -21.17 13.87
N ILE A 240 -0.11 -22.46 14.20
CA ILE A 240 0.59 -23.46 13.38
C ILE A 240 -0.44 -24.41 12.77
#